data_AF-A0A656K3T9-F1
#
_entry.id   AF-A0A656K3T9-F1
#
_cell.length_a   1.000
_cell.length_b   1.000
_cell.length_c   1.000
_cell.angle_alpha   90.00
_cell.angle_beta   90.00
_cell.angle_gamma   90.00
#
_symmetry.space_group_name_H-M   'P 1'
#
loop_
_entity.id
_entity.type
_entity.pdbx_description
1 polymer ?
#
loop_
_entity_poly.entity_id
_entity_poly.type
_entity_poly.pdbx_seq_one_letter_code
_entity_poly.pdbx_strand_id
1 'polypeptide(L)' 'PQALLAVTSTTGMGELPDNLMPLYSQLRDLLPAALRGLPGGVIALGDASYGDTFCAGGEQMRELFAELG' A
#
# COMPACT_ATOMS: atom_id res chain seq x y z
N PRO A 1 12.47 10.54 -6.16
CA PRO A 1 11.14 11.20 -6.08
C PRO A 1 11.13 12.14 -4.86
N GLN A 2 10.18 13.06 -4.77
CA GLN A 2 10.04 13.96 -3.60
C GLN A 2 8.97 13.48 -2.61
N ALA A 3 8.07 12.59 -3.04
CA ALA A 3 7.02 11.99 -2.24
C ALA A 3 6.57 10.66 -2.86
N LEU A 4 5.84 9.85 -2.10
CA LEU A 4 5.19 8.62 -2.53
C LEU A 4 3.66 8.76 -2.50
N LEU A 5 2.99 8.28 -3.53
CA LEU A 5 1.53 8.18 -3.57
C LEU A 5 1.15 6.78 -4.00
N ALA A 6 0.44 6.06 -3.13
CA ALA A 6 -0.17 4.79 -3.47
C ALA A 6 -1.67 5.00 -3.77
N VAL A 7 -2.14 4.50 -4.90
CA VAL A 7 -3.57 4.43 -5.23
C VAL A 7 -3.89 2.98 -5.51
N THR A 8 -4.73 2.36 -4.68
CA THR A 8 -5.01 0.92 -4.80
C THR A 8 -6.45 0.61 -4.45
N SER A 9 -7.01 -0.39 -5.14
CA SER A 9 -8.22 -1.07 -4.71
C SER A 9 -7.89 -2.18 -3.70
N THR A 10 -8.93 -2.80 -3.16
CA THR A 10 -8.84 -4.03 -2.37
C THR A 10 -9.51 -5.16 -3.15
N THR A 11 -8.88 -6.33 -3.20
CA THR A 11 -9.39 -7.52 -3.90
C THR A 11 -9.67 -8.66 -2.92
N GLY A 12 -10.62 -9.52 -3.28
CA GLY A 12 -10.91 -10.76 -2.55
C GLY A 12 -11.19 -10.53 -1.06
N MET A 13 -10.29 -11.06 -0.23
CA MET A 13 -10.41 -11.10 1.24
C MET A 13 -9.60 -10.00 1.94
N GLY A 14 -9.37 -8.86 1.28
CA GLY A 14 -8.58 -7.76 1.86
C GLY A 14 -7.18 -7.60 1.27
N GLU A 15 -6.93 -8.20 0.11
CA GLU A 15 -5.60 -8.26 -0.51
C GLU A 15 -5.36 -7.08 -1.46
N LEU A 16 -4.09 -6.85 -1.79
CA LEU A 16 -3.71 -5.97 -2.88
C LEU A 16 -4.01 -6.62 -4.24
N PRO A 17 -4.31 -5.83 -5.28
CA PRO A 17 -4.48 -6.35 -6.64
C PRO A 17 -3.22 -7.08 -7.13
N ASP A 18 -3.41 -8.15 -7.91
CA ASP A 18 -2.32 -9.01 -8.42
C ASP A 18 -1.23 -8.23 -9.19
N ASN A 19 -1.60 -7.13 -9.85
CA ASN A 19 -0.65 -6.30 -10.58
C ASN A 19 0.20 -5.39 -9.67
N LEU A 20 -0.22 -5.15 -8.43
CA LEU A 20 0.48 -4.33 -7.44
C LEU A 20 1.29 -5.17 -6.44
N MET A 21 0.82 -6.39 -6.14
CA MET A 21 1.46 -7.30 -5.18
C MET A 21 2.97 -7.50 -5.42
N PRO A 22 3.48 -7.69 -6.65
CA PRO A 22 4.92 -7.87 -6.87
C PRO A 22 5.74 -6.64 -6.49
N LEU A 23 5.22 -5.44 -6.72
CA LEU A 23 5.89 -4.19 -6.35
C LEU A 23 5.89 -4.01 -4.83
N TYR A 24 4.75 -4.27 -4.18
CA TYR A 24 4.63 -4.22 -2.72
C TYR A 24 5.66 -5.15 -2.06
N SER A 25 5.73 -6.41 -2.49
CA SER A 25 6.70 -7.37 -1.94
C SER A 25 8.14 -6.92 -2.16
N GLN A 26 8.50 -6.44 -3.35
CA GLN A 26 9.84 -5.93 -3.63
C GLN A 26 10.22 -4.75 -2.74
N LEU A 27 9.30 -3.79 -2.53
CA LEU A 27 9.56 -2.63 -1.69
C LEU A 27 9.71 -3.03 -0.22
N ARG A 28 8.88 -3.95 0.27
CA ARG A 28 8.94 -4.44 1.64
C ARG A 28 10.20 -5.26 1.91
N ASP A 29 10.63 -6.08 0.95
CA ASP A 29 11.80 -6.93 1.10
C ASP A 29 13.11 -6.14 0.99
N LEU A 30 13.16 -5.11 0.15
CA LEU A 30 14.38 -4.36 -0.13
C LEU A 30 14.54 -3.08 0.71
N LEU A 31 13.44 -2.47 1.15
CA LEU A 31 13.37 -1.17 1.83
C LEU A 31 14.39 -0.16 1.27
N PRO A 32 14.26 0.26 -0.01
CA PRO A 32 15.32 1.00 -0.70
C PRO A 32 15.63 2.33 -0.01
N ALA A 33 16.92 2.59 0.25
CA ALA A 33 17.36 3.81 0.93
C ALA A 33 16.91 5.11 0.22
N ALA A 34 16.73 5.07 -1.10
CA ALA A 34 16.27 6.21 -1.89
C ALA A 34 14.82 6.64 -1.60
N LEU A 35 14.03 5.78 -0.94
CA LEU A 35 12.63 6.04 -0.59
C LEU A 35 12.42 6.34 0.90
N ARG A 36 13.47 6.19 1.71
CA ARG A 36 13.40 6.32 3.16
C ARG A 36 13.13 7.77 3.59
N GLY A 37 12.17 7.99 4.48
CA GLY A 37 11.86 9.34 5.00
C GLY A 37 11.10 10.23 4.03
N LEU A 38 10.63 9.71 2.89
CA LEU A 38 9.88 10.51 1.94
C LEU A 38 8.43 10.69 2.43
N PRO A 39 7.85 11.90 2.29
CA PRO A 39 6.42 12.10 2.53
C PRO A 39 5.59 11.11 1.70
N GLY A 40 4.62 10.45 2.34
CA GLY A 40 3.79 9.43 1.72
C GLY A 40 2.30 9.73 1.88
N GLY A 41 1.50 9.37 0.88
CA GLY A 41 0.04 9.38 0.94
C GLY A 41 -0.57 8.14 0.31
N VAL A 42 -1.74 7.72 0.82
CA VAL A 42 -2.48 6.57 0.28
C VAL A 42 -3.91 6.98 -0.04
N ILE A 43 -4.37 6.61 -1.24
CA ILE A 43 -5.77 6.68 -1.66
C ILE A 43 -6.27 5.25 -1.84
N ALA A 44 -7.14 4.82 -0.94
CA ALA A 44 -7.72 3.48 -0.96
C ALA A 44 -9.09 3.51 -1.65
N LEU A 45 -9.30 2.59 -2.60
CA LEU A 45 -10.59 2.35 -3.26
C LEU A 45 -11.21 1.08 -2.65
N GLY A 46 -12.33 1.23 -1.95
CA GLY A 46 -13.00 0.11 -1.28
C GLY A 46 -14.51 0.29 -1.20
N ASP A 47 -15.19 -0.78 -0.82
CA ASP A 47 -16.64 -0.83 -0.59
C ASP A 47 -16.91 -1.17 0.88
N ALA A 48 -17.64 -0.30 1.58
CA ALA A 48 -17.92 -0.43 3.01
C ALA A 48 -18.76 -1.70 3.36
N SER A 49 -19.39 -2.32 2.36
CA SER A 49 -20.12 -3.58 2.52
C SER A 49 -19.22 -4.75 2.93
N TYR A 50 -17.91 -4.62 2.73
CA TYR A 50 -16.91 -5.65 3.05
C TYR A 50 -16.47 -5.65 4.53
N GLY A 51 -17.02 -4.77 5.37
CA GLY A 51 -16.79 -4.78 6.83
C GLY A 51 -15.31 -4.70 7.18
N ASP A 52 -14.78 -5.75 7.82
CA ASP A 52 -13.41 -5.80 8.33
C ASP A 52 -12.33 -5.70 7.23
N THR A 53 -12.66 -5.99 5.97
CA THR A 53 -11.72 -5.89 4.85
C THR A 53 -11.88 -4.59 4.04
N PHE A 54 -12.73 -3.66 4.51
CA PHE A 54 -12.89 -2.35 3.88
C PHE A 54 -11.56 -1.60 3.80
N CYS A 55 -11.10 -1.34 2.56
CA CYS A 55 -9.85 -0.65 2.26
C CYS A 55 -8.57 -1.33 2.79
N ALA A 56 -8.61 -2.63 3.10
CA ALA A 56 -7.46 -3.36 3.65
C ALA A 56 -6.21 -3.32 2.75
N GLY A 57 -6.35 -3.28 1.42
CA GLY A 57 -5.21 -3.10 0.52
C GLY A 57 -4.54 -1.71 0.67
N GLY A 58 -5.34 -0.66 0.91
CA GLY A 58 -4.80 0.66 1.21
C GLY A 58 -4.04 0.69 2.53
N GLU A 59 -4.55 -0.03 3.54
CA GLU A 59 -3.90 -0.14 4.84
C GLU A 59 -2.53 -0.81 4.75
N GLN A 60 -2.39 -1.87 3.95
CA GLN A 60 -1.09 -2.50 3.67
C GLN A 60 -0.08 -1.50 3.06
N MET A 61 -0.52 -0.65 2.13
CA MET A 61 0.36 0.39 1.56
C MET A 61 0.74 1.45 2.60
N ARG A 62 -0.19 1.80 3.50
CA ARG A 62 0.07 2.75 4.59
C ARG A 62 1.12 2.19 5.56
N GLU A 63 1.03 0.91 5.90
CA GLU A 63 2.01 0.21 6.72
C GLU A 63 3.38 0.16 6.05
N LEU A 64 3.45 -0.19 4.77
CA LEU A 64 4.70 -0.17 4.01
C LEU A 64 5.35 1.22 4.01
N PHE A 65 4.58 2.29 3.86
CA PHE A 65 5.12 3.65 3.92
C PHE A 65 5.66 3.98 5.31
N ALA A 66 5.05 3.48 6.38
CA ALA A 66 5.58 3.62 7.73
C ALA A 66 6.88 2.81 7.95
N GLU A 67 7.00 1.64 7.33
CA GLU A 67 8.23 0.83 7.37
C GLU A 67 9.39 1.48 6.59
N LEU A 68 9.08 2.15 5.48
CA LEU A 68 10.05 2.96 4.74
C LEU A 68 10.51 4.18 5.56
N GLY A 69 9.81 4.56 6.61
CA GLY A 69 10.17 5.62 7.55
C GLY A 69 10.16 7.02 6.97
#